data_AF-A0AAV5VZ97-F1
#
_entry.id   AF-A0AAV5VZ97-F1
#
_cell.length_a   1.000
_cell.length_b   1.000
_cell.length_c   1.000
_cell.angle_alpha   90.00
_cell.angle_beta   90.00
_cell.angle_gamma   90.00
#
_symmetry.space_group_name_H-M   'P 1'
#
loop_
_entity.id
_entity.type
_entity.pdbx_description
1 polymer ?
#
loop_
_entity_poly.entity_id
_entity_poly.type
_entity_poly.pdbx_seq_one_letter_code
_entity_poly.pdbx_strand_id
1 'polypeptide(L)'
;NSLQHATVGRNGEAIQDGRDFYKFLFEIHPALRKHFVGAASLTSDDIQTCPRFAQQGQRFLLAVHLLASSIDNEEAFNSYTREIVNKHIDIEVEPSLWKV
;
A
#
# COMPACT_ATOMS: atom_id res chain seq x y z
N ASN A 1 -14.46 -4.43 13.24
CA ASN A 1 -13.58 -3.50 12.50
C ASN A 1 -12.80 -4.33 11.50
N SER A 2 -12.87 -4.07 10.19
CA SER A 2 -12.26 -4.93 9.15
C SER A 2 -10.74 -5.00 9.25
N LEU A 3 -10.09 -3.90 9.62
CA LEU A 3 -8.62 -3.78 9.64
C LEU A 3 -7.94 -4.55 10.78
N GLN A 4 -8.71 -5.16 11.70
CA GLN A 4 -8.16 -6.05 12.72
C GLN A 4 -7.52 -7.32 12.13
N HIS A 5 -7.81 -7.63 10.86
CA HIS A 5 -7.27 -8.78 10.11
C HIS A 5 -6.16 -8.41 9.12
N ALA A 6 -5.74 -7.14 9.09
CA ALA A 6 -4.67 -6.65 8.24
C ALA A 6 -3.75 -5.78 9.09
N THR A 7 -2.82 -6.41 9.79
CA THR A 7 -2.14 -5.81 10.93
C THR A 7 -0.90 -5.00 10.53
N VAL A 8 -0.63 -3.97 11.32
CA VAL A 8 0.59 -3.15 11.22
C VAL A 8 1.50 -3.52 12.38
N GLY A 9 2.76 -3.83 12.10
CA GLY A 9 3.67 -4.32 13.11
C GLY A 9 5.00 -4.82 12.57
N ARG A 10 5.78 -5.43 13.47
CA ARG A 10 7.10 -6.00 13.17
C ARG A 10 7.13 -7.53 13.27
N ASN A 11 6.00 -8.15 13.65
CA ASN A 11 5.89 -9.60 13.73
C ASN A 11 5.74 -10.20 12.32
N GLY A 12 5.95 -11.51 12.20
CA GLY A 12 5.89 -12.21 10.92
C GLY A 12 4.52 -12.09 10.23
N GLU A 13 3.44 -12.13 11.02
CA GLU A 13 2.06 -12.01 10.55
C GLU A 13 1.79 -10.65 9.88
N ALA A 14 2.07 -9.53 10.56
CA ALA A 14 1.89 -8.19 9.97
C ALA A 14 2.72 -8.02 8.70
N ILE A 15 3.99 -8.46 8.73
CA ILE A 15 4.85 -8.40 7.54
C ILE A 15 4.24 -9.21 6.39
N GLN A 16 3.61 -10.34 6.68
CA GLN A 16 2.93 -11.17 5.69
C GLN A 16 1.69 -10.47 5.12
N ASP A 17 0.85 -9.86 5.97
CA ASP A 17 -0.33 -9.09 5.54
C ASP A 17 0.06 -8.02 4.51
N GLY A 18 1.14 -7.29 4.77
CA GLY A 18 1.65 -6.26 3.87
C GLY A 18 2.18 -6.81 2.54
N ARG A 19 2.80 -8.00 2.54
CA ARG A 19 3.27 -8.67 1.31
C ARG A 19 2.10 -9.18 0.50
N ASP A 20 1.12 -9.79 1.15
CA ASP A 20 -0.03 -10.40 0.49
C ASP A 20 -0.89 -9.36 -0.22
N PHE A 21 -0.97 -8.13 0.32
CA PHE A 21 -1.54 -7.01 -0.42
C PHE A 21 -0.85 -6.78 -1.78
N TYR A 22 0.48 -6.72 -1.81
CA TYR A 22 1.21 -6.47 -3.06
C TYR A 22 1.17 -7.64 -4.03
N LYS A 23 1.14 -8.88 -3.53
CA LYS A 23 0.91 -10.07 -4.36
C LYS A 23 -0.46 -9.98 -5.04
N PHE A 24 -1.51 -9.74 -4.26
CA PHE A 24 -2.87 -9.59 -4.77
C PHE A 24 -2.98 -8.44 -5.77
N LEU A 25 -2.45 -7.26 -5.43
CA LEU A 25 -2.45 -6.09 -6.31
C LEU A 25 -1.81 -6.41 -7.67
N PHE A 26 -0.67 -7.09 -7.67
CA PHE A 26 0.06 -7.40 -8.89
C PHE A 26 -0.52 -8.57 -9.68
N GLU A 27 -1.32 -9.43 -9.04
CA GLU A 27 -2.09 -10.47 -9.70
C GLU A 27 -3.31 -9.88 -10.43
N ILE A 28 -4.08 -9.01 -9.76
CA ILE A 28 -5.31 -8.42 -10.32
C ILE A 28 -5.01 -7.23 -11.24
N HIS A 29 -3.97 -6.44 -10.93
CA HIS A 29 -3.60 -5.23 -11.67
C HIS A 29 -2.11 -5.24 -12.08
N PRO A 30 -1.68 -6.18 -12.94
CA PRO A 30 -0.28 -6.33 -13.33
C PRO A 30 0.29 -5.06 -14.01
N ALA A 31 -0.55 -4.28 -14.69
CA ALA A 31 -0.15 -3.02 -15.32
C ALA A 31 0.40 -1.98 -14.32
N LEU A 32 0.01 -2.03 -13.05
CA LEU A 32 0.46 -1.09 -12.02
C LEU A 32 1.94 -1.26 -11.66
N ARG A 33 2.54 -2.41 -11.98
CA ARG A 33 3.97 -2.67 -11.74
C ARG A 33 4.88 -1.65 -12.44
N LYS A 34 4.39 -0.96 -13.49
CA LYS A 34 5.10 0.13 -14.17
C LYS A 34 5.55 1.26 -13.22
N HIS A 35 4.78 1.51 -12.16
CA HIS A 35 5.09 2.54 -11.16
C HIS A 35 6.10 2.09 -10.09
N PHE A 36 6.47 0.80 -10.09
CA PHE A 36 7.39 0.22 -9.12
C PHE A 36 8.72 -0.08 -9.82
N VAL A 37 9.65 0.88 -9.77
CA VAL A 37 10.98 0.77 -10.40
C VAL A 37 11.67 -0.55 -10.03
N GLY A 38 12.10 -1.33 -11.03
CA GLY A 38 12.73 -2.64 -10.82
C GLY A 38 11.78 -3.77 -10.38
N ALA A 39 10.47 -3.53 -10.35
CA ALA A 39 9.47 -4.53 -9.98
C ALA A 39 8.57 -5.00 -11.15
N ALA A 40 8.83 -4.51 -12.37
CA ALA A 40 7.99 -4.78 -13.54
C ALA A 40 7.76 -6.27 -13.81
N SER A 41 8.79 -7.09 -13.59
CA SER A 41 8.78 -8.54 -13.85
C SER A 41 8.66 -9.41 -12.59
N LEU A 42 8.44 -8.82 -11.41
CA LEU A 42 8.40 -9.61 -10.18
C LEU A 42 7.15 -10.50 -10.11
N THR A 43 7.38 -11.73 -9.70
CA THR A 43 6.37 -12.74 -9.40
C THR A 43 5.93 -12.67 -7.94
N SER A 44 4.89 -13.44 -7.58
CA SER A 44 4.45 -13.56 -6.19
C SER A 44 5.55 -14.11 -5.26
N ASP A 45 6.36 -15.03 -5.77
CA ASP A 45 7.49 -15.63 -5.03
C ASP A 45 8.62 -14.61 -4.82
N ASP A 46 8.86 -13.75 -5.81
CA ASP A 46 9.82 -12.65 -5.67
C ASP A 46 9.35 -11.66 -4.60
N ILE A 47 8.06 -11.30 -4.58
CA ILE A 47 7.47 -10.40 -3.57
C ILE A 47 7.59 -11.01 -2.17
N GLN A 48 7.34 -12.33 -2.04
CA GLN A 48 7.41 -13.03 -0.75
C GLN A 48 8.77 -12.89 -0.08
N THR A 49 9.84 -12.95 -0.86
CA THR A 49 11.22 -12.90 -0.35
C THR A 49 11.80 -11.49 -0.37
N CYS A 50 11.22 -10.55 -1.11
CA CYS A 50 11.73 -9.20 -1.28
C CYS A 50 11.59 -8.33 -0.01
N PRO A 51 12.69 -7.83 0.59
CA PRO A 51 12.63 -6.96 1.77
C PRO A 51 11.95 -5.62 1.50
N ARG A 52 11.97 -5.13 0.25
CA ARG A 52 11.29 -3.90 -0.15
C ARG A 52 9.79 -3.99 0.10
N PHE A 53 9.15 -5.10 -0.27
CA PHE A 53 7.70 -5.26 -0.11
C PHE A 53 7.27 -5.58 1.31
N ALA A 54 8.17 -6.14 2.14
CA ALA A 54 7.95 -6.20 3.58
C ALA A 54 7.82 -4.79 4.19
N GLN A 55 8.71 -3.87 3.80
CA GLN A 55 8.66 -2.48 4.29
C GLN A 55 7.53 -1.68 3.64
N GLN A 56 7.37 -1.79 2.33
CA GLN A 56 6.37 -1.03 1.58
C GLN A 56 4.94 -1.47 1.93
N GLY A 57 4.71 -2.78 2.13
CA GLY A 57 3.44 -3.31 2.61
C GLY A 57 3.02 -2.70 3.94
N GLN A 58 3.97 -2.60 4.89
CA GLN A 58 3.71 -1.97 6.18
C GLN A 58 3.43 -0.46 6.07
N ARG A 59 4.13 0.25 5.18
CA ARG A 59 3.83 1.68 4.91
C ARG A 59 2.43 1.86 4.34
N PHE A 60 2.03 1.00 3.41
CA PHE A 60 0.71 1.03 2.80
C PHE A 60 -0.39 0.73 3.82
N LEU A 61 -0.28 -0.38 4.57
CA LEU A 61 -1.26 -0.74 5.59
C LEU A 61 -1.39 0.35 6.65
N LEU A 62 -0.28 0.92 7.13
CA LEU A 62 -0.33 2.04 8.07
C LEU A 62 -1.13 3.23 7.51
N ALA A 63 -0.96 3.58 6.24
CA ALA A 63 -1.72 4.65 5.63
C ALA A 63 -3.24 4.36 5.59
N VAL A 64 -3.63 3.13 5.28
CA VAL A 64 -5.04 2.71 5.30
C VAL A 64 -5.62 2.78 6.70
N HIS A 65 -4.88 2.32 7.72
CA HIS A 65 -5.28 2.41 9.12
C HIS A 65 -5.45 3.87 9.57
N LEU A 66 -4.53 4.75 9.18
CA LEU A 66 -4.61 6.18 9.52
C LEU A 66 -5.81 6.87 8.86
N LEU A 67 -6.06 6.60 7.58
CA LEU A 67 -7.25 7.09 6.88
C LEU A 67 -8.54 6.62 7.57
N ALA A 68 -8.63 5.32 7.89
CA ALA A 68 -9.81 4.78 8.58
C ALA A 68 -9.98 5.39 9.99
N SER A 69 -8.90 5.56 10.74
CA SER A 69 -8.95 6.12 12.10
C SER A 69 -9.26 7.61 12.15
N SER A 70 -9.02 8.33 11.06
CA SER A 70 -9.24 9.78 10.98
C SER A 70 -10.56 10.14 10.30
N ILE A 71 -11.36 9.16 9.85
CA ILE A 71 -12.55 9.41 9.03
C ILE A 71 -13.60 10.30 9.71
N ASP A 72 -13.69 10.25 11.04
CA ASP A 72 -14.60 11.08 11.84
C ASP A 72 -14.05 12.48 12.15
N ASN A 73 -12.78 12.75 11.79
CA ASN A 73 -12.14 14.06 11.86
C ASN A 73 -11.76 14.52 10.45
N GLU A 74 -12.70 15.23 9.81
CA GLU A 74 -12.57 15.68 8.42
C GLU A 74 -11.28 16.46 8.14
N GLU A 75 -10.85 17.33 9.07
CA GLU A 75 -9.62 18.11 8.91
C GLU A 75 -8.38 17.20 8.87
N ALA A 76 -8.28 16.25 9.79
CA ALA A 76 -7.18 15.28 9.85
C ALA A 76 -7.19 14.36 8.62
N PHE A 77 -8.37 13.85 8.24
CA PHE A 77 -8.55 12.98 7.08
C PHE A 77 -8.11 13.67 5.79
N ASN A 78 -8.61 14.89 5.55
CA ASN A 78 -8.29 15.67 4.36
C ASN A 78 -6.81 16.05 4.31
N SER A 79 -6.22 16.42 5.44
CA SER A 79 -4.79 16.76 5.52
C SER A 79 -3.90 15.55 5.21
N TYR A 80 -4.23 14.39 5.78
CA TYR A 80 -3.47 13.16 5.51
C TYR A 80 -3.67 12.66 4.07
N THR A 81 -4.88 12.77 3.53
CA THR A 81 -5.15 12.43 2.12
C THR A 81 -4.32 13.29 1.16
N ARG A 82 -4.23 14.61 1.39
CA ARG A 82 -3.36 15.49 0.60
C ARG A 82 -1.90 15.10 0.69
N GLU A 83 -1.42 14.75 1.88
CA GLU A 83 -0.05 14.28 2.10
C GLU A 83 0.24 12.96 1.35
N ILE A 84 -0.73 12.05 1.29
CA ILE A 84 -0.60 10.83 0.46
C ILE A 84 -0.49 11.20 -1.02
N VAL A 85 -1.34 12.08 -1.54
CA VAL A 85 -1.26 12.51 -2.94
C VAL A 85 0.10 13.17 -3.24
N ASN A 86 0.58 14.06 -2.36
CA ASN A 86 1.86 14.74 -2.51
C ASN A 86 3.04 13.76 -2.62
N LYS A 87 3.03 12.68 -1.82
CA LYS A 87 4.06 11.62 -1.87
C LYS A 87 4.08 10.81 -3.16
N HIS A 88 3.05 10.93 -3.99
CA HIS A 88 2.91 10.18 -5.25
C HIS A 88 3.03 11.07 -6.49
N ILE A 89 3.31 12.37 -6.34
CA ILE A 89 3.47 13.30 -7.46
C ILE A 89 4.64 12.86 -8.36
N ASP A 90 5.79 12.51 -7.77
CA ASP A 90 7.02 12.22 -8.52
C ASP A 90 6.97 10.92 -9.35
N ILE A 91 6.00 10.05 -9.07
CA ILE A 91 5.82 8.78 -9.79
C ILE A 91 4.61 8.82 -10.75
N GLU A 92 4.08 10.03 -10.98
CA GLU A 92 3.06 10.35 -11.98
C GLU A 92 1.85 9.41 -11.94
N VAL A 93 1.32 9.14 -10.75
CA VAL A 93 0.10 8.32 -10.59
C VAL A 93 -1.08 9.04 -11.24
N GLU A 94 -1.67 8.42 -12.27
CA GLU A 94 -2.85 8.95 -12.95
C GLU A 94 -4.03 9.12 -11.96
N PRO A 95 -4.77 10.24 -11.98
CA PRO A 95 -5.85 10.49 -11.04
C PRO A 95 -6.94 9.41 -11.00
N SER A 96 -7.13 8.69 -12.10
CA SER A 96 -8.07 7.56 -12.22
C SER A 96 -7.72 6.41 -11.29
N LEU A 97 -6.43 6.21 -10.98
CA LEU A 97 -5.94 5.09 -10.16
C LEU A 97 -6.29 5.22 -8.67
N TRP A 98 -6.64 6.41 -8.18
CA TRP A 98 -7.06 6.60 -6.78
C TRP A 98 -8.46 6.07 -6.47
N LYS A 99 -9.22 5.71 -7.51
CA LYS A 99 -10.60 5.19 -7.40
C LYS A 99 -10.71 3.69 -7.69
N VAL A 100 -9.60 3.07 -8.12
CA VAL A 100 -9.50 1.63 -8.44
C VAL A 100 -9.24 0.86 -7.14
#